data_AF-A0A285BZF8-F1
#
_entry.id   AF-A0A285BZF8-F1
#
_cell.length_a   1.000
_cell.length_b   1.000
_cell.length_c   1.000
_cell.angle_alpha   90.00
_cell.angle_beta   90.00
_cell.angle_gamma   90.00
#
_symmetry.space_group_name_H-M   'P 1'
#
loop_
_entity.id
_entity.type
_entity.pdbx_description
1 polymer ?
#
loop_
_entity_poly.entity_id
_entity_poly.type
_entity_poly.pdbx_seq_one_letter_code
_entity_poly.pdbx_strand_id
1 'polypeptide(L)'
;MQDSFTQQIPILLSVRQFADKHSAFSQGSLRNLIFLSQNRNTSRGIIPGNGLDVALIRIGRKLLIDEAKFFQWIDEQQETGK
;
A
#
# COMPACT_ATOMS: atom_id res chain seq x y z
N MET A 1 13.44 -5.52 33.74
CA MET A 1 12.75 -4.51 32.92
C MET A 1 11.87 -5.27 31.96
N GLN A 2 10.56 -5.22 32.10
CA GLN A 2 9.64 -5.91 31.20
C GLN A 2 9.29 -4.96 30.03
N ASP A 3 9.79 -5.26 28.84
CA ASP A 3 9.30 -4.64 27.61
C ASP A 3 7.87 -5.14 27.36
N SER A 4 6.91 -4.23 27.49
CA SER A 4 5.52 -4.50 27.20
C SER A 4 5.30 -4.38 25.68
N PHE A 5 5.24 -5.51 24.98
CA PHE A 5 4.86 -5.55 23.57
C PHE A 5 3.42 -5.06 23.43
N THR A 6 3.24 -3.76 23.20
CA THR A 6 1.92 -3.22 22.85
C THR A 6 1.69 -3.56 21.38
N GLN A 7 1.11 -4.73 21.12
CA GLN A 7 0.65 -5.11 19.79
C GLN A 7 -0.51 -4.18 19.43
N GLN A 8 -0.20 -3.09 18.73
CA GLN A 8 -1.20 -2.14 18.29
C GLN A 8 -1.98 -2.71 17.11
N ILE A 9 -3.31 -2.64 17.19
CA ILE A 9 -4.19 -3.14 16.14
C ILE A 9 -3.92 -2.35 14.85
N PRO A 10 -3.66 -3.01 13.70
CA PRO A 10 -3.40 -2.32 12.44
C PRO A 10 -4.57 -1.45 12.01
N ILE A 11 -4.28 -0.24 11.54
CA ILE A 11 -5.28 0.65 10.95
C ILE A 11 -5.47 0.25 9.49
N LEU A 12 -6.55 -0.48 9.22
CA LEU A 12 -6.91 -0.96 7.90
C LEU A 12 -8.01 -0.10 7.28
N LEU A 13 -7.71 0.58 6.18
CA LEU A 13 -8.61 1.53 5.55
C LEU A 13 -9.01 1.07 4.16
N SER A 14 -10.28 1.25 3.78
CA SER A 14 -10.65 1.17 2.36
C SER A 14 -10.00 2.33 1.58
N VAL A 15 -9.92 2.19 0.25
CA VAL A 15 -9.42 3.28 -0.63
C VAL A 15 -10.12 4.61 -0.36
N ARG A 16 -11.43 4.60 -0.12
CA ARG A 16 -12.19 5.80 0.22
C ARG A 16 -11.76 6.39 1.57
N GLN A 17 -11.74 5.58 2.61
CA GLN A 17 -11.35 6.03 3.96
C GLN A 17 -9.91 6.54 4.00
N PHE A 18 -9.01 5.92 3.24
CA PHE A 18 -7.62 6.36 3.13
C PHE A 18 -7.54 7.74 2.47
N ALA A 19 -8.22 7.93 1.34
CA ALA A 19 -8.26 9.23 0.64
C ALA A 19 -8.93 10.33 1.49
N ASP A 20 -9.99 9.99 2.22
CA ASP A 20 -10.68 10.92 3.10
C ASP A 20 -9.79 11.35 4.29
N LYS A 21 -8.97 10.43 4.82
CA LYS A 21 -8.02 10.71 5.93
C LYS A 21 -6.76 11.44 5.46
N HIS A 22 -6.25 11.09 4.28
CA HIS A 22 -5.00 11.61 3.72
C HIS A 22 -5.27 12.32 2.39
N SER A 23 -5.63 13.60 2.47
CA SER A 23 -6.05 14.41 1.31
C SER A 23 -5.00 14.55 0.21
N ALA A 24 -3.73 14.25 0.49
CA ALA A 24 -2.66 14.15 -0.50
C ALA A 24 -2.89 13.02 -1.53
N PHE A 25 -3.71 12.01 -1.21
CA PHE A 25 -3.95 10.85 -2.06
C PHE A 25 -5.42 10.77 -2.50
N SER A 26 -5.68 11.11 -3.76
CA SER A 26 -7.01 10.92 -4.34
C SER A 26 -7.37 9.42 -4.45
N GLN A 27 -8.66 9.10 -4.48
CA GLN A 27 -9.09 7.72 -4.76
C GLN A 27 -8.60 7.21 -6.12
N GLY A 28 -8.51 8.08 -7.13
CA GLY A 28 -8.04 7.74 -8.47
C GLY A 28 -6.56 7.36 -8.47
N SER A 29 -5.71 8.16 -7.83
CA SER A 29 -4.27 7.88 -7.70
C SER A 29 -4.03 6.59 -6.90
N LEU A 30 -4.74 6.37 -5.79
CA LEU A 30 -4.64 5.13 -5.02
C LEU A 30 -5.03 3.90 -5.84
N ARG A 31 -6.13 3.96 -6.61
CA ARG A 31 -6.54 2.84 -7.48
C ARG A 31 -5.51 2.53 -8.55
N ASN A 32 -4.89 3.56 -9.13
CA ASN A 32 -3.81 3.38 -10.09
C ASN A 32 -2.59 2.70 -9.43
N LEU A 33 -2.17 3.17 -8.26
CA LEU A 33 -1.07 2.55 -7.51
C LEU A 33 -1.36 1.07 -7.18
N ILE A 34 -2.57 0.77 -6.74
CA ILE A 34 -3.01 -0.61 -6.44
C ILE A 34 -3.02 -1.48 -7.71
N PHE A 35 -3.47 -0.96 -8.84
CA PHE A 35 -3.45 -1.69 -10.11
C PHE A 35 -2.04 -2.02 -10.57
N LEU A 36 -1.08 -1.14 -10.27
CA LEU A 36 0.33 -1.27 -10.61
C LEU A 36 1.16 -1.97 -9.51
N SER A 37 0.54 -2.54 -8.47
CA SER A 37 1.25 -3.05 -7.29
C SER A 37 2.10 -4.28 -7.56
N GLN A 38 1.71 -5.08 -8.54
CA GLN A 38 2.29 -6.38 -8.86
C GLN A 38 2.90 -6.40 -10.26
N ASN A 39 3.82 -7.35 -10.48
CA ASN A 39 4.39 -7.60 -11.80
C ASN A 39 3.28 -8.01 -12.79
N ARG A 40 3.39 -7.54 -14.03
CA ARG A 40 2.39 -7.83 -15.07
C ARG A 40 3.06 -8.44 -16.30
N ASN A 41 2.51 -9.54 -16.78
CA ASN A 41 2.94 -10.18 -18.01
C ASN A 41 2.35 -9.45 -19.21
N THR A 42 3.17 -9.16 -20.22
CA THR A 42 2.76 -8.57 -21.49
C THR A 42 3.38 -9.35 -22.65
N SER A 43 2.91 -9.10 -23.88
CA SER A 43 3.52 -9.66 -25.09
C SER A 43 4.99 -9.23 -25.29
N ARG A 44 5.45 -8.20 -24.58
CA ARG A 44 6.83 -7.69 -24.62
C ARG A 44 7.67 -8.11 -23.41
N GLY A 45 7.14 -8.99 -22.54
CA GLY A 45 7.80 -9.45 -21.33
C GLY A 45 7.13 -8.96 -20.04
N ILE A 46 7.87 -9.05 -18.93
CA ILE A 46 7.38 -8.71 -17.58
C ILE A 46 7.62 -7.22 -17.32
N ILE A 47 6.55 -6.50 -16.95
CA ILE A 47 6.64 -5.15 -16.42
C ILE A 47 6.65 -5.25 -14.89
N PRO A 48 7.70 -4.75 -14.21
CA PRO A 48 7.75 -4.77 -12.75
C PRO A 48 6.63 -3.90 -12.14
N GLY A 49 6.08 -4.35 -11.02
CA GLY A 49 5.14 -3.56 -10.20
C GLY A 49 5.84 -2.47 -9.40
N ASN A 50 5.06 -1.58 -8.80
CA ASN A 50 5.57 -0.53 -7.90
C ASN A 50 5.84 -1.02 -6.46
N GLY A 51 5.61 -2.30 -6.16
CA GLY A 51 5.91 -2.91 -4.86
C GLY A 51 4.89 -2.64 -3.75
N LEU A 52 3.83 -1.85 -4.00
CA LEU A 52 2.85 -1.46 -2.98
C LEU A 52 2.09 -2.65 -2.34
N ASP A 53 2.15 -3.84 -2.94
CA ASP A 53 1.39 -5.00 -2.48
C ASP A 53 1.68 -5.40 -1.02
N VAL A 54 2.84 -5.04 -0.48
CA VAL A 54 3.20 -5.21 0.94
C VAL A 54 2.22 -4.53 1.92
N ALA A 55 1.55 -3.47 1.47
CA ALA A 55 0.57 -2.71 2.25
C ALA A 55 -0.88 -3.09 1.94
N LEU A 56 -1.14 -4.00 0.99
CA LEU A 56 -2.49 -4.34 0.55
C LEU A 56 -3.01 -5.60 1.23
N ILE A 57 -4.19 -5.50 1.85
CA ILE A 57 -4.89 -6.65 2.45
C ILE A 57 -6.14 -6.95 1.63
N ARG A 58 -6.16 -8.15 1.03
CA ARG A 58 -7.26 -8.64 0.19
C ARG A 58 -8.06 -9.70 0.95
N ILE A 59 -9.35 -9.42 1.19
CA ILE A 59 -10.28 -10.35 1.85
C ILE A 59 -11.52 -10.50 0.96
N GLY A 60 -11.56 -11.57 0.17
CA GLY A 60 -12.59 -11.77 -0.84
C GLY A 60 -12.60 -10.62 -1.86
N ARG A 61 -13.75 -9.93 -1.99
CA ARG A 61 -13.92 -8.78 -2.89
C ARG A 61 -13.48 -7.44 -2.27
N LYS A 62 -13.07 -7.45 -0.99
CA LYS A 62 -12.66 -6.25 -0.25
C LYS A 62 -11.15 -6.07 -0.33
N LEU A 63 -10.74 -4.83 -0.61
CA LEU A 63 -9.35 -4.40 -0.53
C LEU A 63 -9.21 -3.32 0.54
N LEU A 64 -8.28 -3.55 1.46
CA LEU A 64 -7.89 -2.64 2.52
C LEU A 64 -6.42 -2.27 2.35
N ILE A 65 -6.07 -1.09 2.84
CA ILE A 65 -4.71 -0.57 2.89
C ILE A 65 -4.32 -0.56 4.36
N ASP A 66 -3.21 -1.24 4.69
CA ASP A 66 -2.54 -1.10 5.97
C ASP A 66 -1.81 0.24 5.98
N GLU A 67 -2.27 1.16 6.82
CA GLU A 67 -1.80 2.54 6.83
C GLU A 67 -0.31 2.66 7.13
N ALA A 68 0.18 1.94 8.14
CA ALA A 68 1.58 2.03 8.54
C ALA A 68 2.50 1.51 7.43
N LYS A 69 2.15 0.36 6.83
CA LYS A 69 2.92 -0.23 5.73
C LYS A 69 2.90 0.61 4.48
N PHE A 70 1.82 1.35 4.21
CA PHE A 70 1.75 2.26 3.08
C PHE A 70 2.78 3.39 3.19
N PHE A 71 2.91 4.02 4.36
CA PHE A 71 3.90 5.07 4.58
C PHE A 71 5.33 4.53 4.63
N GLN A 72 5.53 3.35 5.22
CA GLN A 72 6.83 2.67 5.14
C GLN A 72 7.23 2.44 3.67
N TRP A 73 6.32 1.95 2.83
CA TRP A 73 6.57 1.78 1.41
C TRP A 73 6.94 3.09 0.70
N ILE A 74 6.30 4.22 1.06
CA ILE A 74 6.67 5.54 0.53
C ILE A 74 8.12 5.89 0.86
N ASP A 75 8.55 5.66 2.11
CA ASP A 75 9.91 5.95 2.55
C ASP A 75 10.93 5.11 1.77
N GLU A 76 10.64 3.81 1.56
CA GLU A 76 11.47 2.89 0.76
C GLU A 76 11.60 3.33 -0.72
N GLN A 77 10.57 3.99 -1.28
CA GLN A 77 10.65 4.57 -2.63
C GLN A 77 11.65 5.74 -2.72
N GLN A 78 11.85 6.50 -1.63
CA GLN A 78 12.80 7.62 -1.63
C GLN A 78 14.26 7.16 -1.59
N GLU A 79 14.52 6.01 -0.96
CA GLU A 79 15.86 5.42 -0.89
C GLU A 79 16.29 4.82 -2.22
N THR A 80 15.36 4.21 -2.96
CA THR A 80 15.61 3.59 -4.28
C THR A 80 15.83 4.64 -5.39
N GLY A 81 15.41 5.88 -5.17
CA GLY A 81 15.57 6.99 -6.11
C GLY A 81 16.89 7.76 -6.03
N LYS A 82 17.79 7.39 -5.10
CA LYS A 82 19.17 7.91 -5.02
C LYS A 82 20.13 7.01 -5.77
#